data_AF-X1FX50-F1
#
_entry.id   AF-X1FX50-F1
#
_cell.length_a   1.000
_cell.length_b   1.000
_cell.length_c   1.000
_cell.angle_alpha   90.00
_cell.angle_beta   90.00
_cell.angle_gamma   90.00
#
_symmetry.space_group_name_H-M   'P 1'
#
loop_
_entity.id
_entity.type
_entity.pdbx_description
1 polymer ?
#
loop_
_entity_poly.entity_id
_entity_poly.type
_entity_poly.pdbx_seq_one_letter_code
_entity_poly.pdbx_strand_id
1 'polypeptide(L)'
;RRIHFFEEVMLNYIPQEIISENDLIAGGRFNTQLSDCLTKKETKRYWKENLSVRHKFYKYHKSGFGNAGATSGHLIPDHETIIKKGFKYIYEKAETQYDQLNDREKKGSKGQELRAMMKAAKIPRKLAVKYAEECRRLKKTASSSERIEELEQMAKNLEIVPWEPAVTFWQGVQAIWLTHMLIMAEESYPGPGTSFGRTDLHLWHLYKKDVIDEKIISKEFAKDILGSFWFHCNTAYDAQIMVGKQGITSAFGQLMTLSGCGPNGEDLTNELTYTILEVVDEWSPILEPK
;
A
#
# COMPACT_ATOMS: atom_id res chain seq x y z
N ARG A 1 19.30 -7.06 6.36
CA ARG A 1 19.42 -7.92 5.16
C ARG A 1 18.12 -7.91 4.37
N ARG A 2 16.99 -8.34 4.95
CA ARG A 2 15.65 -8.30 4.32
C ARG A 2 15.33 -6.98 3.61
N ILE A 3 15.45 -5.83 4.30
CA ILE A 3 15.10 -4.55 3.66
C ILE A 3 15.99 -4.16 2.47
N HIS A 4 17.25 -4.61 2.43
CA HIS A 4 18.10 -4.40 1.26
C HIS A 4 17.65 -5.27 0.08
N PHE A 5 17.29 -6.52 0.37
CA PHE A 5 16.79 -7.43 -0.64
C PHE A 5 15.43 -6.96 -1.17
N PHE A 6 14.54 -6.50 -0.30
CA PHE A 6 13.25 -5.94 -0.68
C PHE A 6 13.42 -4.71 -1.60
N GLU A 7 14.28 -3.76 -1.22
CA GLU A 7 14.57 -2.60 -2.08
C GLU A 7 15.10 -3.02 -3.46
N GLU A 8 16.04 -3.97 -3.50
CA GLU A 8 16.60 -4.49 -4.75
C GLU A 8 15.51 -5.11 -5.64
N VAL A 9 14.67 -5.98 -5.06
CA VAL A 9 13.55 -6.61 -5.77
C VAL A 9 12.58 -5.55 -6.30
N MET A 10 12.13 -4.65 -5.43
CA MET A 10 11.11 -3.66 -5.79
C MET A 10 11.57 -2.65 -6.85
N LEU A 11 12.85 -2.28 -6.86
CA LEU A 11 13.36 -1.27 -7.78
C LEU A 11 13.91 -1.84 -9.09
N ASN A 12 14.41 -3.08 -9.08
CA ASN A 12 15.16 -3.62 -10.22
C ASN A 12 14.58 -4.91 -10.82
N TYR A 13 13.64 -5.59 -10.14
CA TYR A 13 13.07 -6.86 -10.61
C TYR A 13 11.56 -6.83 -10.79
N ILE A 14 10.85 -6.05 -9.98
CA ILE A 14 9.42 -5.82 -10.18
C ILE A 14 9.21 -4.84 -11.34
N PRO A 15 8.30 -5.09 -12.29
CA PRO A 15 7.99 -4.15 -13.36
C PRO A 15 7.36 -2.86 -12.83
N GLN A 16 7.88 -1.70 -13.25
CA GLN A 16 7.19 -0.41 -13.06
C GLN A 16 6.45 -0.05 -14.34
N GLU A 17 5.20 -0.51 -14.45
CA GLU A 17 4.32 -0.24 -15.59
C GLU A 17 3.05 0.51 -15.14
N ILE A 18 2.46 1.26 -16.08
CA ILE A 18 1.10 1.78 -15.96
C ILE A 18 0.17 0.76 -16.62
N ILE A 19 -0.72 0.16 -15.82
CA ILE A 19 -1.33 -1.14 -16.15
C ILE A 19 -2.55 -1.05 -17.09
N SER A 20 -3.03 0.16 -17.38
CA SER A 20 -4.11 0.44 -18.33
C SER A 20 -3.88 1.75 -19.08
N GLU A 21 -4.44 1.86 -20.29
CA GLU A 21 -4.32 3.06 -21.14
C GLU A 21 -4.93 4.30 -20.48
N ASN A 22 -5.96 4.13 -19.65
CA ASN A 22 -6.67 5.22 -18.95
C ASN A 22 -6.35 5.27 -17.45
N ASP A 23 -5.32 4.55 -17.01
CA ASP A 23 -4.98 4.49 -15.59
C ASP A 23 -4.48 5.86 -15.10
N LEU A 24 -5.08 6.33 -14.00
CA LEU A 24 -4.74 7.60 -13.36
C LEU A 24 -3.85 7.42 -12.14
N ILE A 25 -3.55 6.20 -11.69
CA ILE A 25 -2.57 5.98 -10.61
C ILE A 25 -1.52 4.94 -11.03
N ALA A 26 -0.35 4.99 -10.41
CA ALA A 26 0.73 4.05 -10.66
C ALA A 26 0.91 3.07 -9.50
N GLY A 27 1.44 1.89 -9.79
CA GLY A 27 1.70 0.85 -8.79
C GLY A 27 0.97 -0.44 -9.12
N GLY A 28 1.61 -1.38 -9.80
CA GLY A 28 0.97 -2.62 -10.22
C GLY A 28 1.97 -3.77 -10.26
N ARG A 29 1.47 -5.01 -10.43
CA ARG A 29 2.28 -6.23 -10.55
C ARG A 29 3.39 -6.38 -9.49
N PHE A 30 3.06 -6.09 -8.24
CA PHE A 30 4.00 -6.03 -7.13
C PHE A 30 4.01 -7.28 -6.25
N ASN A 31 3.30 -8.34 -6.63
CA ASN A 31 3.28 -9.58 -5.86
C ASN A 31 4.67 -10.20 -5.77
N THR A 32 5.11 -10.50 -4.56
CA THR A 32 6.44 -11.05 -4.29
C THR A 32 6.35 -12.34 -3.47
N GLN A 33 7.39 -13.15 -3.54
CA GLN A 33 7.69 -14.20 -2.57
C GLN A 33 9.14 -14.04 -2.12
N LEU A 34 9.36 -13.20 -1.12
CA LEU A 34 10.69 -12.73 -0.74
C LEU A 34 11.42 -13.75 0.14
N SER A 35 12.76 -13.76 0.02
CA SER A 35 13.60 -14.53 0.92
C SER A 35 13.73 -13.85 2.28
N ASP A 36 13.70 -14.65 3.35
CA ASP A 36 14.06 -14.21 4.71
C ASP A 36 15.52 -13.72 4.84
N CYS A 37 16.35 -13.94 3.81
CA CYS A 37 17.76 -13.56 3.78
C CYS A 37 18.56 -14.17 4.95
N LEU A 38 18.23 -15.42 5.30
CA LEU A 38 18.95 -16.21 6.30
C LEU A 38 20.25 -16.79 5.71
N THR A 39 21.31 -16.79 6.52
CA THR A 39 22.53 -17.54 6.23
C THR A 39 22.28 -19.05 6.32
N LYS A 40 23.15 -19.87 5.72
CA LYS A 40 23.06 -21.34 5.81
C LYS A 40 22.92 -21.86 7.25
N LYS A 41 23.61 -21.23 8.21
CA LYS A 41 23.53 -21.60 9.64
C LYS A 41 22.17 -21.23 10.23
N GLU A 42 21.67 -20.02 9.96
CA GLU A 42 20.36 -19.57 10.43
C GLU A 42 19.23 -20.40 9.81
N THR A 43 19.28 -20.71 8.51
CA THR A 43 18.30 -21.59 7.83
C THR A 43 18.26 -22.98 8.46
N LYS A 44 19.41 -23.59 8.75
CA LYS A 44 19.47 -24.90 9.44
C LYS A 44 18.81 -24.84 10.82
N ARG A 45 19.05 -23.77 11.59
CA ARG A 45 18.42 -23.55 12.90
C ARG A 45 16.91 -23.38 12.76
N TYR A 46 16.47 -22.50 11.85
CA TYR A 46 15.05 -22.24 11.58
C TYR A 46 14.28 -23.52 11.23
N TRP A 47 14.82 -24.35 10.34
CA TRP A 47 14.18 -25.61 9.98
C TRP A 47 14.17 -26.62 11.12
N LYS A 48 15.25 -26.71 11.91
CA LYS A 48 15.29 -27.57 13.10
C LYS A 48 14.18 -27.20 14.09
N GLU A 49 14.01 -25.92 14.37
CA GLU A 49 12.96 -25.40 15.27
C GLU A 49 11.57 -25.69 14.71
N ASN A 50 11.30 -25.33 13.44
CA ASN A 50 10.02 -25.60 12.78
C ASN A 50 9.63 -27.08 12.78
N LEU A 51 10.57 -27.97 12.42
CA LEU A 51 10.32 -29.40 12.41
C LEU A 51 10.05 -29.95 13.82
N SER A 52 10.71 -29.40 14.85
CA SER A 52 10.51 -29.83 16.24
C SER A 52 9.08 -29.58 16.75
N VAL A 53 8.42 -28.52 16.26
CA VAL A 53 7.06 -28.14 16.70
C VAL A 53 5.95 -28.63 15.77
N ARG A 54 6.29 -29.20 14.60
CA ARG A 54 5.33 -29.60 13.56
C ARG A 54 4.22 -30.52 14.05
N HIS A 55 4.52 -31.45 14.96
CA HIS A 55 3.52 -32.35 15.54
C HIS A 55 2.47 -31.61 16.39
N LYS A 56 2.88 -30.57 17.13
CA LYS A 56 1.95 -29.72 17.91
C LYS A 56 1.07 -28.91 16.98
N PHE A 57 1.65 -28.33 15.93
CA PHE A 57 0.89 -27.61 14.89
C PHE A 57 -0.23 -28.48 14.32
N TYR A 58 0.07 -29.72 13.88
CA TYR A 58 -0.95 -30.63 13.38
C TYR A 58 -1.99 -31.01 14.43
N LYS A 59 -1.61 -31.16 15.70
CA LYS A 59 -2.57 -31.40 16.78
C LYS A 59 -3.58 -30.25 16.87
N TYR A 60 -3.11 -29.00 16.96
CA TYR A 60 -3.99 -27.83 17.02
C TYR A 60 -4.88 -27.71 15.77
N HIS A 61 -4.30 -27.89 14.59
CA HIS A 61 -5.05 -27.87 13.33
C HIS A 61 -6.18 -28.92 13.33
N LYS A 62 -5.89 -30.17 13.70
CA LYS A 62 -6.89 -31.25 13.80
C LYS A 62 -7.93 -31.02 14.89
N SER A 63 -7.59 -30.26 15.92
CA SER A 63 -8.52 -29.84 16.98
C SER A 63 -9.38 -28.63 16.59
N GLY A 64 -9.30 -28.14 15.35
CA GLY A 64 -10.17 -27.09 14.84
C GLY A 64 -9.67 -25.66 15.09
N PHE A 65 -8.43 -25.48 15.58
CA PHE A 65 -7.88 -24.13 15.85
C PHE A 65 -7.53 -23.35 14.58
N GLY A 66 -7.51 -23.98 13.39
CA GLY A 66 -7.18 -23.30 12.14
C GLY A 66 -5.70 -22.89 12.08
N ASN A 67 -5.42 -21.59 12.26
CA ASN A 67 -4.08 -21.01 12.30
C ASN A 67 -3.60 -20.83 13.77
N ALA A 68 -2.35 -21.19 14.04
CA ALA A 68 -1.71 -21.05 15.36
C ALA A 68 -0.44 -20.19 15.33
N GLY A 69 -0.15 -19.53 14.21
CA GLY A 69 0.98 -18.60 14.02
C GLY A 69 0.52 -17.15 13.88
N ALA A 70 1.50 -16.25 13.75
CA ALA A 70 1.22 -14.88 13.32
C ALA A 70 0.62 -14.92 11.90
N THR A 71 -0.48 -14.19 11.69
CA THR A 71 -1.12 -14.04 10.39
C THR A 71 -0.64 -12.72 9.79
N SER A 72 -0.01 -12.76 8.62
CA SER A 72 0.27 -11.55 7.83
C SER A 72 -1.03 -10.86 7.40
N GLY A 73 -0.95 -9.58 7.06
CA GLY A 73 -2.11 -8.73 6.87
C GLY A 73 -2.89 -8.55 8.17
N HIS A 74 -4.22 -8.60 8.08
CA HIS A 74 -5.15 -8.38 9.20
C HIS A 74 -4.83 -7.11 10.00
N LEU A 75 -4.49 -6.05 9.29
CA LEU A 75 -4.09 -4.76 9.84
C LEU A 75 -4.62 -3.61 8.99
N ILE A 76 -4.72 -2.44 9.60
CA ILE A 76 -4.95 -1.18 8.90
C ILE A 76 -3.66 -0.37 9.04
N PRO A 77 -2.91 -0.15 7.95
CA PRO A 77 -1.76 0.74 7.98
C PRO A 77 -2.19 2.16 8.36
N ASP A 78 -1.29 2.91 8.99
CA ASP A 78 -1.51 4.33 9.29
C ASP A 78 -1.40 5.19 8.01
N HIS A 79 -2.36 5.01 7.11
CA HIS A 79 -2.47 5.73 5.84
C HIS A 79 -2.62 7.24 6.08
N GLU A 80 -3.35 7.64 7.11
CA GLU A 80 -3.55 9.04 7.47
C GLU A 80 -2.23 9.77 7.74
N THR A 81 -1.31 9.16 8.50
CA THR A 81 0.02 9.75 8.72
C THR A 81 0.77 9.92 7.40
N ILE A 82 0.73 8.96 6.49
CA ILE A 82 1.44 9.07 5.21
C ILE A 82 0.84 10.17 4.34
N ILE A 83 -0.49 10.29 4.27
CA ILE A 83 -1.15 11.35 3.51
C ILE A 83 -0.77 12.72 4.08
N LYS A 84 -0.84 12.90 5.40
CA LYS A 84 -0.65 14.20 6.06
C LYS A 84 0.81 14.59 6.27
N LYS A 85 1.74 13.62 6.33
CA LYS A 85 3.13 13.85 6.74
C LYS A 85 4.17 13.22 5.81
N GLY A 86 3.78 12.31 4.95
CA GLY A 86 4.67 11.57 4.06
C GLY A 86 5.59 10.58 4.78
N PHE A 87 6.27 9.73 4.01
CA PHE A 87 7.31 8.83 4.53
C PHE A 87 8.54 9.56 5.06
N LYS A 88 8.77 10.81 4.63
CA LYS A 88 9.82 11.67 5.18
C LYS A 88 9.71 11.84 6.69
N TYR A 89 8.49 12.04 7.20
CA TYR A 89 8.25 12.14 8.63
C TYR A 89 8.67 10.86 9.39
N ILE A 90 8.39 9.68 8.81
CA ILE A 90 8.80 8.40 9.40
C ILE A 90 10.34 8.27 9.41
N TYR A 91 10.98 8.68 8.31
CA TYR A 91 12.44 8.71 8.21
C TYR A 91 13.06 9.63 9.28
N GLU A 92 12.62 10.88 9.35
CA GLU A 92 13.15 11.90 10.28
C GLU A 92 12.93 11.50 11.74
N LYS A 93 11.79 10.86 12.06
CA LYS A 93 11.53 10.31 13.39
C LYS A 93 12.52 9.21 13.75
N ALA A 94 12.79 8.28 12.84
CA ALA A 94 13.76 7.20 13.07
C ALA A 94 15.20 7.73 13.15
N GLU A 95 15.55 8.72 12.34
CA GLU A 95 16.86 9.39 12.35
C GLU A 95 17.10 10.12 13.68
N THR A 96 16.14 10.93 14.13
CA THR A 96 16.19 11.63 15.42
C THR A 96 16.40 10.65 16.58
N GLN A 97 15.67 9.53 16.60
CA GLN A 97 15.84 8.50 17.62
C GLN A 97 17.20 7.79 17.54
N TYR A 98 17.75 7.62 16.33
CA TYR A 98 19.05 7.00 16.12
C TYR A 98 20.19 7.89 16.62
N ASP A 99 20.09 9.19 16.40
CA ASP A 99 21.13 10.14 16.78
C ASP A 99 21.27 10.31 18.29
N GLN A 100 20.18 10.07 19.04
CA GLN A 100 20.17 10.05 20.52
C GLN A 100 20.87 8.82 21.12
N LEU A 101 21.17 7.80 20.33
CA LEU A 101 21.83 6.58 20.82
C LEU A 101 23.32 6.80 21.06
N ASN A 102 23.84 6.19 22.12
CA ASN A 102 25.30 6.09 22.30
C ASN A 102 25.92 5.07 21.33
N ASP A 103 27.25 5.06 21.20
CA ASP A 103 27.98 4.20 20.26
C ASP A 103 27.72 2.70 20.45
N ARG A 104 27.50 2.26 21.70
CA ARG A 104 27.19 0.86 21.99
C ARG A 104 25.79 0.50 21.49
N GLU A 105 24.80 1.36 21.74
CA GLU A 105 23.43 1.18 21.26
C GLU A 105 23.32 1.23 19.74
N LYS A 106 24.05 2.15 19.09
CA LYS A 106 24.13 2.25 17.62
C LYS A 106 24.62 0.95 16.97
N LYS A 107 25.53 0.23 17.62
CA LYS A 107 26.06 -1.07 17.16
C LYS A 107 25.12 -2.24 17.52
N GLY A 108 24.30 -2.08 18.56
CA GLY A 108 23.32 -3.07 19.02
C GLY A 108 22.07 -3.21 18.16
N SER A 109 21.11 -4.01 18.64
CA SER A 109 19.84 -4.30 17.94
C SER A 109 19.02 -3.05 17.67
N LYS A 110 18.88 -2.15 18.65
CA LYS A 110 18.14 -0.90 18.53
C LYS A 110 18.67 -0.02 17.38
N GLY A 111 19.98 0.16 17.30
CA GLY A 111 20.59 0.90 16.20
C GLY A 111 20.42 0.20 14.84
N GLN A 112 20.44 -1.13 14.80
CA GLN A 112 20.19 -1.90 13.56
C GLN A 112 18.74 -1.76 13.07
N GLU A 113 17.77 -1.79 13.99
CA GLU A 113 16.35 -1.61 13.70
C GLU A 113 16.05 -0.22 13.15
N LEU A 114 16.52 0.85 13.82
CA LEU A 114 16.32 2.23 13.33
C LEU A 114 16.94 2.46 11.95
N ARG A 115 18.13 1.90 11.69
CA ARG A 115 18.72 1.93 10.33
C ARG A 115 17.87 1.19 9.31
N ALA A 116 17.26 0.06 9.69
CA ALA A 116 16.36 -0.66 8.82
C ALA A 116 15.09 0.15 8.53
N MET A 117 14.50 0.79 9.54
CA MET A 117 13.33 1.67 9.39
C MET A 117 13.63 2.87 8.48
N MET A 118 14.75 3.56 8.69
CA MET A 118 15.21 4.64 7.82
C MET A 118 15.37 4.19 6.36
N LYS A 119 15.88 2.98 6.14
CA LYS A 119 16.03 2.43 4.80
C LYS A 119 14.69 2.08 4.17
N ALA A 120 13.80 1.44 4.94
CA ALA A 120 12.44 1.12 4.51
C ALA A 120 11.66 2.36 4.07
N ALA A 121 11.72 3.44 4.87
CA ALA A 121 11.03 4.69 4.58
C ALA A 121 11.49 5.37 3.27
N LYS A 122 12.69 5.07 2.79
CA LYS A 122 13.21 5.61 1.51
C LYS A 122 12.74 4.83 0.28
N ILE A 123 12.30 3.58 0.43
CA ILE A 123 11.89 2.73 -0.69
C ILE A 123 10.68 3.31 -1.44
N PRO A 124 9.58 3.74 -0.78
CA PRO A 124 8.43 4.32 -1.46
C PRO A 124 8.80 5.51 -2.37
N ARG A 125 9.68 6.40 -1.89
CA ARG A 125 10.19 7.54 -2.68
C ARG A 125 10.89 7.07 -3.96
N LYS A 126 11.81 6.11 -3.83
CA LYS A 126 12.60 5.61 -4.96
C LYS A 126 11.71 4.91 -5.99
N LEU A 127 10.73 4.15 -5.52
CA LEU A 127 9.79 3.46 -6.38
C LEU A 127 8.86 4.46 -7.10
N ALA A 128 8.38 5.48 -6.41
CA ALA A 128 7.55 6.53 -7.01
C ALA A 128 8.30 7.26 -8.15
N VAL A 129 9.60 7.56 -7.97
CA VAL A 129 10.45 8.13 -9.03
C VAL A 129 10.51 7.20 -10.26
N LYS A 130 10.60 5.88 -10.08
CA LYS A 130 10.58 4.92 -11.19
C LYS A 130 9.25 4.95 -11.95
N TYR A 131 8.13 5.04 -11.25
CA TYR A 131 6.84 5.22 -11.92
C TYR A 131 6.71 6.58 -12.62
N ALA A 132 7.29 7.65 -12.05
CA ALA A 132 7.31 8.96 -12.71
C ALA A 132 8.13 8.93 -14.02
N GLU A 133 9.27 8.22 -14.02
CA GLU A 133 10.06 7.95 -15.23
C GLU A 133 9.22 7.22 -16.29
N GLU A 134 8.44 6.21 -15.87
CA GLU A 134 7.57 5.44 -16.76
C GLU A 134 6.43 6.29 -17.35
N CYS A 135 5.75 7.10 -16.53
CA CYS A 135 4.73 8.03 -17.01
C CYS A 135 5.29 8.95 -18.09
N ARG A 136 6.49 9.52 -17.88
CA ARG A 136 7.17 10.36 -18.87
C ARG A 136 7.60 9.61 -20.12
N ARG A 137 7.94 8.33 -20.00
CA ARG A 137 8.25 7.47 -21.15
C ARG A 137 7.00 7.29 -22.00
N LEU A 138 5.88 6.90 -21.39
CA LEU A 138 4.59 6.67 -22.06
C LEU A 138 4.01 7.95 -22.68
N LYS A 139 4.20 9.09 -22.02
CA LYS A 139 3.77 10.41 -22.51
C LYS A 139 4.28 10.69 -23.93
N LYS A 140 5.49 10.25 -24.29
CA LYS A 140 6.10 10.50 -25.61
C LYS A 140 5.36 9.83 -26.77
N THR A 141 4.58 8.79 -26.48
CA THR A 141 3.85 8.00 -27.46
C THR A 141 2.35 7.96 -27.18
N ALA A 142 1.85 8.82 -26.29
CA ALA A 142 0.45 8.90 -25.96
C ALA A 142 -0.38 9.39 -27.16
N SER A 143 -1.58 8.84 -27.30
CA SER A 143 -2.44 9.00 -28.47
C SER A 143 -3.25 10.31 -28.48
N SER A 144 -3.47 10.93 -27.31
CA SER A 144 -4.28 12.14 -27.15
C SER A 144 -3.55 13.18 -26.28
N SER A 145 -3.90 14.47 -26.48
CA SER A 145 -3.41 15.57 -25.63
C SER A 145 -3.83 15.42 -24.17
N GLU A 146 -5.03 14.92 -23.94
CA GLU A 146 -5.55 14.62 -22.59
C GLU A 146 -4.67 13.59 -21.88
N ARG A 147 -4.36 12.47 -22.55
CA ARG A 147 -3.49 11.44 -21.95
C ARG A 147 -2.07 11.94 -21.70
N ILE A 148 -1.56 12.84 -22.55
CA ILE A 148 -0.26 13.50 -22.36
C ILE A 148 -0.27 14.34 -21.08
N GLU A 149 -1.35 15.07 -20.80
CA GLU A 149 -1.52 15.90 -19.61
C GLU A 149 -1.67 15.04 -18.35
N GLU A 150 -2.48 13.98 -18.41
CA GLU A 150 -2.63 13.02 -17.33
C GLU A 150 -1.30 12.39 -16.93
N LEU A 151 -0.54 11.83 -17.89
CA LEU A 151 0.74 11.18 -17.62
C LEU A 151 1.78 12.17 -17.07
N GLU A 152 1.77 13.41 -17.55
CA GLU A 152 2.62 14.46 -16.98
C GLU A 152 2.22 14.78 -15.53
N GLN A 153 0.92 14.87 -15.24
CA GLN A 153 0.43 15.16 -13.91
C GLN A 153 0.68 13.99 -12.94
N MET A 154 0.51 12.75 -13.37
CA MET A 154 0.90 11.55 -12.62
C MET A 154 2.39 11.58 -12.26
N ALA A 155 3.25 11.88 -13.24
CA ALA A 155 4.69 11.98 -13.00
C ALA A 155 5.02 13.04 -11.93
N LYS A 156 4.41 14.22 -12.01
CA LYS A 156 4.57 15.29 -11.00
C LYS A 156 4.06 14.87 -9.62
N ASN A 157 2.94 14.17 -9.56
CA ASN A 157 2.39 13.64 -8.30
C ASN A 157 3.37 12.65 -7.66
N LEU A 158 3.90 11.71 -8.44
CA LEU A 158 4.84 10.67 -7.99
C LEU A 158 6.21 11.21 -7.56
N GLU A 159 6.58 12.42 -8.00
CA GLU A 159 7.78 13.11 -7.50
C GLU A 159 7.59 13.69 -6.09
N ILE A 160 6.33 13.88 -5.67
CA ILE A 160 5.95 14.42 -4.37
C ILE A 160 5.59 13.27 -3.42
N VAL A 161 4.58 12.48 -3.78
CA VAL A 161 4.03 11.42 -2.93
C VAL A 161 4.62 10.04 -3.24
N PRO A 162 4.79 9.17 -2.23
CA PRO A 162 4.37 9.34 -0.84
C PRO A 162 5.49 9.87 0.07
N TRP A 163 6.56 10.47 -0.49
CA TRP A 163 7.68 10.96 0.31
C TRP A 163 7.30 12.20 1.13
N GLU A 164 6.79 13.21 0.46
CA GLU A 164 6.22 14.41 1.07
C GLU A 164 4.70 14.23 1.30
N PRO A 165 4.06 15.07 2.13
CA PRO A 165 2.61 15.07 2.30
C PRO A 165 1.86 15.27 0.98
N ALA A 166 0.69 14.66 0.85
CA ALA A 166 -0.23 14.92 -0.26
C ALA A 166 -0.87 16.31 -0.09
N VAL A 167 -0.92 17.08 -1.18
CA VAL A 167 -1.58 18.41 -1.22
C VAL A 167 -2.74 18.48 -2.20
N THR A 168 -2.96 17.44 -3.01
CA THR A 168 -4.12 17.27 -3.89
C THR A 168 -4.81 15.93 -3.62
N PHE A 169 -6.09 15.81 -3.97
CA PHE A 169 -6.85 14.57 -3.86
C PHE A 169 -6.20 13.43 -4.65
N TRP A 170 -5.75 13.73 -5.87
CA TRP A 170 -5.05 12.77 -6.71
C TRP A 170 -3.77 12.25 -6.05
N GLN A 171 -2.97 13.14 -5.45
CA GLN A 171 -1.79 12.74 -4.67
C GLN A 171 -2.16 11.89 -3.45
N GLY A 172 -3.27 12.21 -2.77
CA GLY A 172 -3.76 11.44 -1.63
C GLY A 172 -4.08 10.00 -2.02
N VAL A 173 -4.83 9.79 -3.10
CA VAL A 173 -5.17 8.45 -3.60
C VAL A 173 -3.91 7.68 -4.01
N GLN A 174 -3.02 8.32 -4.78
CA GLN A 174 -1.73 7.73 -5.18
C GLN A 174 -0.87 7.33 -3.98
N ALA A 175 -0.84 8.15 -2.92
CA ALA A 175 -0.08 7.91 -1.70
C ALA A 175 -0.63 6.72 -0.90
N ILE A 176 -1.96 6.64 -0.74
CA ILE A 176 -2.62 5.48 -0.11
C ILE A 176 -2.22 4.22 -0.86
N TRP A 177 -2.37 4.21 -2.18
CA TRP A 177 -2.13 3.02 -2.98
C TRP A 177 -0.67 2.54 -2.91
N LEU A 178 0.31 3.43 -3.13
CA LEU A 178 1.73 3.05 -3.04
C LEU A 178 2.10 2.53 -1.64
N THR A 179 1.53 3.13 -0.60
CA THR A 179 1.73 2.65 0.78
C THR A 179 1.15 1.24 0.95
N HIS A 180 -0.08 1.04 0.51
CA HIS A 180 -0.80 -0.22 0.67
C HIS A 180 -0.13 -1.36 -0.09
N MET A 181 0.21 -1.14 -1.37
CA MET A 181 0.86 -2.15 -2.20
C MET A 181 2.26 -2.54 -1.68
N LEU A 182 3.02 -1.59 -1.12
CA LEU A 182 4.35 -1.86 -0.60
C LEU A 182 4.32 -2.70 0.67
N ILE A 183 3.29 -2.53 1.50
CA ILE A 183 3.07 -3.38 2.68
C ILE A 183 2.75 -4.80 2.24
N MET A 184 1.80 -4.96 1.31
CA MET A 184 1.47 -6.27 0.74
C MET A 184 2.68 -6.95 0.08
N ALA A 185 3.50 -6.17 -0.64
CA ALA A 185 4.71 -6.65 -1.27
C ALA A 185 5.80 -7.05 -0.25
N GLU A 186 5.95 -6.34 0.88
CA GLU A 186 6.95 -6.69 1.90
C GLU A 186 6.55 -7.95 2.68
N GLU A 187 5.24 -8.10 2.95
CA GLU A 187 4.71 -9.28 3.61
C GLU A 187 4.71 -10.53 2.70
N SER A 188 4.91 -10.34 1.39
CA SER A 188 4.73 -11.40 0.37
C SER A 188 3.38 -12.10 0.50
N TYR A 189 2.35 -11.33 0.86
CA TYR A 189 1.00 -11.81 1.15
C TYR A 189 -0.07 -10.82 0.65
N PRO A 190 -0.18 -10.62 -0.68
CA PRO A 190 -1.08 -9.64 -1.26
C PRO A 190 -2.54 -10.13 -1.21
N GLY A 191 -3.43 -9.35 -0.60
CA GLY A 191 -4.88 -9.63 -0.57
C GLY A 191 -5.46 -9.86 0.83
N PRO A 192 -4.94 -10.80 1.67
CA PRO A 192 -5.66 -11.17 2.89
C PRO A 192 -5.49 -10.22 4.09
N GLY A 193 -6.50 -9.37 4.31
CA GLY A 193 -6.70 -8.64 5.58
C GLY A 193 -5.93 -7.33 5.74
N THR A 194 -5.13 -6.89 4.77
CA THR A 194 -4.57 -5.52 4.78
C THR A 194 -5.66 -4.58 4.29
N SER A 195 -6.11 -3.68 5.14
CA SER A 195 -7.32 -2.87 4.92
C SER A 195 -7.02 -1.37 4.90
N PHE A 196 -7.86 -0.59 4.22
CA PHE A 196 -7.67 0.85 4.04
C PHE A 196 -8.15 1.69 5.22
N GLY A 197 -9.01 1.14 6.07
CA GLY A 197 -9.60 1.88 7.19
C GLY A 197 -10.63 2.91 6.73
N ARG A 198 -10.69 4.08 7.38
CA ARG A 198 -11.70 5.13 7.12
C ARG A 198 -11.26 6.04 5.96
N THR A 199 -11.22 5.48 4.76
CA THR A 199 -10.62 6.12 3.56
C THR A 199 -11.25 7.46 3.21
N ASP A 200 -12.57 7.59 3.35
CA ASP A 200 -13.26 8.86 3.14
C ASP A 200 -12.73 9.96 4.07
N LEU A 201 -12.52 9.65 5.35
CA LEU A 201 -11.96 10.60 6.30
C LEU A 201 -10.48 10.89 6.06
N HIS A 202 -9.70 9.88 5.65
CA HIS A 202 -8.30 10.04 5.32
C HIS A 202 -8.10 11.05 4.17
N LEU A 203 -8.98 11.02 3.16
CA LEU A 203 -8.90 11.83 1.96
C LEU A 203 -9.78 13.10 1.99
N TRP A 204 -10.72 13.21 2.94
CA TRP A 204 -11.76 14.25 2.94
C TRP A 204 -11.20 15.66 2.78
N HIS A 205 -10.16 16.01 3.52
CA HIS A 205 -9.55 17.34 3.45
C HIS A 205 -9.01 17.69 2.06
N LEU A 206 -8.50 16.70 1.32
CA LEU A 206 -7.99 16.88 -0.04
C LEU A 206 -9.15 16.95 -1.05
N TYR A 207 -10.14 16.08 -0.90
CA TYR A 207 -11.34 16.07 -1.75
C TYR A 207 -12.14 17.37 -1.63
N LYS A 208 -12.43 17.79 -0.40
CA LYS A 208 -13.16 19.04 -0.13
C LYS A 208 -12.44 20.23 -0.77
N LYS A 209 -11.12 20.30 -0.60
CA LYS A 209 -10.31 21.38 -1.16
C LYS A 209 -10.34 21.37 -2.70
N ASP A 210 -9.97 20.26 -3.33
CA ASP A 210 -9.81 20.21 -4.80
C ASP A 210 -11.15 20.17 -5.56
N VAL A 211 -12.19 19.53 -5.03
CA VAL A 211 -13.45 19.29 -5.75
C VAL A 211 -14.53 20.30 -5.40
N ILE A 212 -14.61 20.73 -4.14
CA ILE A 212 -15.71 21.56 -3.63
C ILE A 212 -15.30 23.03 -3.53
N ASP A 213 -14.23 23.30 -2.79
CA ASP A 213 -13.83 24.66 -2.43
C ASP A 213 -13.13 25.36 -3.61
N GLU A 214 -12.05 24.77 -4.13
CA GLU A 214 -11.21 25.36 -5.19
C GLU A 214 -11.61 24.93 -6.60
N LYS A 215 -12.34 23.80 -6.73
CA LYS A 215 -12.81 23.24 -8.01
C LYS A 215 -11.67 23.05 -9.03
N ILE A 216 -10.52 22.61 -8.55
CA ILE A 216 -9.34 22.25 -9.35
C ILE A 216 -9.64 21.06 -10.25
N ILE A 217 -10.43 20.11 -9.77
CA ILE A 217 -10.94 18.97 -10.55
C ILE A 217 -12.45 18.83 -10.37
N SER A 218 -13.12 18.23 -11.35
CA SER A 218 -14.55 17.91 -11.26
C SER A 218 -14.77 16.68 -10.38
N LYS A 219 -16.02 16.51 -9.90
CA LYS A 219 -16.45 15.28 -9.22
C LYS A 219 -16.27 14.04 -10.12
N GLU A 220 -16.61 14.14 -11.40
CA GLU A 220 -16.44 13.03 -12.35
C GLU A 220 -14.96 12.63 -12.50
N PHE A 221 -14.05 13.59 -12.63
CA PHE A 221 -12.62 13.25 -12.70
C PHE A 221 -12.10 12.66 -11.37
N ALA A 222 -12.62 13.11 -10.22
CA ALA A 222 -12.32 12.47 -8.95
C ALA A 222 -12.83 11.02 -8.88
N LYS A 223 -13.99 10.73 -9.47
CA LYS A 223 -14.51 9.36 -9.63
C LYS A 223 -13.64 8.53 -10.57
N ASP A 224 -13.09 9.09 -11.64
CA ASP A 224 -12.15 8.38 -12.54
C ASP A 224 -10.85 7.99 -11.81
N ILE A 225 -10.32 8.89 -10.97
CA ILE A 225 -9.16 8.59 -10.11
C ILE A 225 -9.49 7.44 -9.14
N LEU A 226 -10.67 7.47 -8.51
CA LEU A 226 -11.13 6.39 -7.64
C LEU A 226 -11.39 5.09 -8.43
N GLY A 227 -11.91 5.16 -9.65
CA GLY A 227 -12.08 4.01 -10.53
C GLY A 227 -10.76 3.31 -10.83
N SER A 228 -9.70 4.09 -11.10
CA SER A 228 -8.34 3.56 -11.22
C SER A 228 -7.91 2.87 -9.93
N PHE A 229 -8.14 3.48 -8.77
CA PHE A 229 -7.87 2.86 -7.47
C PHE A 229 -8.62 1.53 -7.25
N TRP A 230 -9.91 1.47 -7.58
CA TRP A 230 -10.69 0.22 -7.51
C TRP A 230 -10.12 -0.84 -8.45
N PHE A 231 -9.78 -0.48 -9.69
CA PHE A 231 -9.15 -1.40 -10.63
C PHE A 231 -7.86 -2.01 -10.04
N HIS A 232 -7.00 -1.16 -9.49
CA HIS A 232 -5.75 -1.55 -8.84
C HIS A 232 -5.94 -2.53 -7.68
N CYS A 233 -6.89 -2.27 -6.79
CA CYS A 233 -7.26 -3.20 -5.71
C CYS A 233 -7.67 -4.59 -6.23
N ASN A 234 -8.25 -4.68 -7.42
CA ASN A 234 -8.61 -5.95 -8.06
C ASN A 234 -7.48 -6.61 -8.86
N THR A 235 -6.31 -5.98 -8.95
CA THR A 235 -5.10 -6.63 -9.49
C THR A 235 -4.22 -7.23 -8.38
N ALA A 236 -4.49 -6.88 -7.13
CA ALA A 236 -3.73 -7.29 -5.95
C ALA A 236 -4.21 -8.63 -5.36
N TYR A 237 -4.23 -9.69 -6.18
CA TYR A 237 -4.63 -11.02 -5.72
C TYR A 237 -3.45 -11.95 -5.46
N ASP A 238 -3.55 -12.69 -4.37
CA ASP A 238 -2.60 -13.72 -3.94
C ASP A 238 -2.46 -14.84 -4.98
N ALA A 239 -1.24 -15.36 -5.11
CA ALA A 239 -0.99 -16.67 -5.72
C ALA A 239 -1.19 -17.76 -4.65
N GLN A 240 -2.41 -17.89 -4.12
CA GLN A 240 -2.68 -18.96 -3.17
C GLN A 240 -2.56 -20.31 -3.84
N ILE A 241 -1.72 -21.16 -3.27
CA ILE A 241 -1.76 -22.60 -3.49
C ILE A 241 -3.11 -23.08 -2.94
N MET A 242 -4.08 -23.33 -3.82
CA MET A 242 -5.42 -23.89 -3.59
C MET A 242 -5.80 -24.11 -2.10
N VAL A 243 -6.45 -23.12 -1.46
CA VAL A 243 -6.94 -23.22 -0.08
C VAL A 243 -8.33 -23.87 -0.04
N GLY A 244 -8.45 -25.07 -0.63
CA GLY A 244 -9.72 -25.79 -0.80
C GLY A 244 -10.60 -25.22 -1.92
N LYS A 245 -11.90 -25.56 -1.91
CA LYS A 245 -12.89 -25.09 -2.89
C LYS A 245 -13.41 -23.70 -2.52
N GLN A 246 -12.55 -22.70 -2.56
CA GLN A 246 -12.97 -21.31 -2.43
C GLN A 246 -13.60 -20.89 -3.76
N GLY A 247 -14.86 -20.45 -3.73
CA GLY A 247 -15.53 -19.92 -4.93
C GLY A 247 -14.89 -18.60 -5.38
N ILE A 248 -15.18 -18.15 -6.60
CA ILE A 248 -14.74 -16.86 -7.17
C ILE A 248 -15.09 -15.65 -6.26
N THR A 249 -16.04 -15.82 -5.32
CA THR A 249 -16.51 -14.81 -4.37
C THR A 249 -15.66 -14.67 -3.09
N SER A 250 -14.58 -15.45 -2.95
CA SER A 250 -13.69 -15.40 -1.79
C SER A 250 -12.68 -14.24 -1.89
N ALA A 251 -13.19 -13.02 -1.96
CA ALA A 251 -12.37 -11.80 -1.90
C ALA A 251 -11.69 -11.71 -0.52
N PHE A 252 -10.36 -11.54 -0.52
CA PHE A 252 -9.52 -11.81 0.63
C PHE A 252 -9.37 -10.64 1.63
N GLY A 253 -9.97 -9.49 1.38
CA GLY A 253 -10.21 -8.52 2.46
C GLY A 253 -9.27 -7.33 2.45
N GLN A 254 -9.36 -6.57 1.36
CA GLN A 254 -9.03 -5.15 1.39
C GLN A 254 -10.28 -4.38 1.83
N LEU A 255 -10.48 -4.27 3.14
CA LEU A 255 -11.68 -3.61 3.68
C LEU A 255 -11.52 -2.09 3.66
N MET A 256 -12.58 -1.40 3.24
CA MET A 256 -12.77 0.03 3.31
C MET A 256 -13.96 0.35 4.22
N THR A 257 -13.71 1.19 5.21
CA THR A 257 -14.77 1.74 6.06
C THR A 257 -15.10 3.14 5.59
N LEU A 258 -16.38 3.47 5.54
CA LEU A 258 -16.90 4.78 5.19
C LEU A 258 -17.81 5.29 6.31
N SER A 259 -17.96 6.61 6.43
CA SER A 259 -18.84 7.23 7.42
C SER A 259 -18.47 6.78 8.85
N GLY A 260 -19.44 6.74 9.76
CA GLY A 260 -19.34 6.42 11.18
C GLY A 260 -19.39 7.66 12.06
N CYS A 261 -19.39 7.46 13.37
CA CYS A 261 -19.41 8.56 14.33
C CYS A 261 -18.00 9.04 14.69
N GLY A 262 -17.91 10.31 15.08
CA GLY A 262 -16.74 10.89 15.72
C GLY A 262 -16.73 10.68 17.24
N PRO A 263 -15.68 11.15 17.93
CA PRO A 263 -15.52 10.95 19.37
C PRO A 263 -16.65 11.51 20.23
N ASN A 264 -17.41 12.49 19.73
CA ASN A 264 -18.55 13.11 20.42
C ASN A 264 -19.90 12.59 19.92
N GLY A 265 -19.91 11.53 19.10
CA GLY A 265 -21.12 10.96 18.51
C GLY A 265 -21.64 11.69 17.27
N GLU A 266 -20.90 12.68 16.77
CA GLU A 266 -21.24 13.39 15.55
C GLU A 266 -21.14 12.48 14.32
N ASP A 267 -22.04 12.64 13.35
CA ASP A 267 -21.96 11.97 12.06
C ASP A 267 -20.78 12.51 11.25
N LEU A 268 -19.91 11.62 10.76
CA LEU A 268 -18.76 11.97 9.94
C LEU A 268 -18.98 11.67 8.44
N THR A 269 -20.22 11.33 8.04
CA THR A 269 -20.62 11.26 6.63
C THR A 269 -20.34 12.58 5.92
N ASN A 270 -19.76 12.50 4.72
CA ASN A 270 -19.39 13.67 3.93
C ASN A 270 -19.59 13.40 2.43
N GLU A 271 -19.37 14.41 1.58
CA GLU A 271 -19.58 14.28 0.13
C GLU A 271 -18.65 13.22 -0.52
N LEU A 272 -17.46 12.99 0.03
CA LEU A 272 -16.58 11.92 -0.46
C LEU A 272 -17.15 10.54 -0.10
N THR A 273 -17.82 10.38 1.05
CA THR A 273 -18.56 9.15 1.40
C THR A 273 -19.53 8.79 0.28
N TYR A 274 -20.39 9.72 -0.15
CA TYR A 274 -21.36 9.48 -1.23
C TYR A 274 -20.69 9.26 -2.58
N THR A 275 -19.64 10.03 -2.88
CA THR A 275 -18.88 9.87 -4.13
C THR A 275 -18.24 8.49 -4.24
N ILE A 276 -17.70 7.94 -3.15
CA ILE A 276 -17.17 6.57 -3.13
C ILE A 276 -18.30 5.56 -3.35
N LEU A 277 -19.47 5.74 -2.72
CA LEU A 277 -20.62 4.84 -2.91
C LEU A 277 -21.11 4.84 -4.38
N GLU A 278 -21.11 6.00 -5.04
CA GLU A 278 -21.42 6.10 -6.48
C GLU A 278 -20.42 5.30 -7.32
N VAL A 279 -19.11 5.42 -7.04
CA VAL A 279 -18.07 4.62 -7.74
C VAL A 279 -18.29 3.13 -7.53
N VAL A 280 -18.62 2.70 -6.31
CA VAL A 280 -18.90 1.29 -6.01
C VAL A 280 -20.11 0.78 -6.80
N ASP A 281 -21.17 1.58 -6.91
CA ASP A 281 -22.37 1.23 -7.68
C ASP A 281 -22.05 1.11 -9.18
N GLU A 282 -21.30 2.07 -9.74
CA GLU A 282 -20.89 2.09 -11.16
C GLU A 282 -19.98 0.93 -11.57
N TRP A 283 -19.11 0.49 -10.66
CA TRP A 283 -18.19 -0.62 -10.91
C TRP A 283 -18.78 -2.00 -10.57
N SER A 284 -19.99 -2.05 -10.01
CA SER A 284 -20.62 -3.30 -9.60
C SER A 284 -20.99 -4.19 -10.81
N PRO A 285 -20.74 -5.52 -10.77
CA PRO A 285 -20.14 -6.27 -9.66
C PRO A 285 -18.61 -6.21 -9.68
N ILE A 286 -18.02 -5.66 -8.61
CA ILE A 286 -16.58 -5.70 -8.34
C ILE A 286 -16.30 -6.36 -6.99
N LEU A 287 -15.13 -6.98 -6.84
CA LEU A 287 -14.80 -7.80 -5.67
C LEU A 287 -14.09 -7.02 -4.55
N GLU A 288 -13.19 -6.11 -4.90
CA GLU A 288 -12.38 -5.31 -3.98
C GLU A 288 -12.36 -3.83 -4.38
N PRO A 289 -11.97 -2.93 -3.46
CA PRO A 289 -12.07 -3.11 -2.02
C PRO A 289 -13.52 -3.33 -1.58
N LYS A 290 -13.69 -3.97 -0.41
CA LYS A 290 -14.99 -4.23 0.22
C LYS A 290 -15.44 -3.11 1.13
#